data_AF-A0A820IVH4-F1
#
_entry.id   AF-A0A820IVH4-F1
#
_cell.length_a   1.000
_cell.length_b   1.000
_cell.length_c   1.000
_cell.angle_alpha   90.00
_cell.angle_beta   90.00
_cell.angle_gamma   90.00
#
_symmetry.space_group_name_H-M   'P 1'
#
loop_
_entity.id
_entity.type
_entity.pdbx_description
1 polymer ?
#
loop_
_entity_poly.entity_id
_entity_poly.type
_entity_poly.pdbx_seq_one_letter_code
_entity_poly.pdbx_strand_id
1 'polypeptide(L)'
;MFLLWLFCALPATIVSGLSGSLYLFANESVDSPVVTTTSGKFAGFTIRQTNVWVGIPFAAPPVGALRWQKAQPYVVTDSQNDAIRNATYYSPFCPQIDRGGDTSGPFNEDCLYLNVWSPTAPSTKPNGYPVMIWIHGGGFKEGSATLVIYDGLSWTNAAIQENNPFIMVSMNYRLNVMGFFAQSSLLDENGQTIGNQGITDQRMAMKWVRDNIAQFGGDKNYITLMGESAGSQSVCIHLISPLSAGLFHASIMQSGPCDAVSMLRDKSFAYSTANNLALSFGCNMTNSSQQLDCLRTVSSTRLVAAIGNVSIPLSTSLAFKDQEKIGEAFPFGLIVDGVEIPVHPLQAFLTGQVNQVPTLTGANRDELLLRALYQEYFYPPTSTEDYLTRILPIAGYNNHDIKTLYAPSQFNGNYSQAFVALFSEGIFVCSARRMAGYMTEQPTYLYTFTHAPESFFLTQPALIMWPGAYHGAEIFSLFQTVAATFYGNMIFNADEIPLATSLRRYWTNMITKNQPNDNISFTWPQYSSTTDRVLVLNKKTTITSFIEMYPNCDLISDVQAKVYGEYLGFNATCT
;
A
#
# COMPACT_ATOMS: atom_id res chain seq x y z
N MET A 1 -18.58 43.44 7.39
CA MET A 1 -19.53 43.38 8.52
C MET A 1 -19.70 41.91 8.84
N PHE A 2 -18.88 41.41 9.79
CA PHE A 2 -18.74 39.99 10.12
C PHE A 2 -19.89 39.54 11.01
N LEU A 3 -20.58 38.47 10.63
CA LEU A 3 -21.55 37.76 11.47
C LEU A 3 -20.88 36.47 11.96
N LEU A 4 -20.29 36.55 13.14
CA LEU A 4 -19.86 35.43 13.97
C LEU A 4 -21.10 34.66 14.45
N TRP A 5 -21.21 33.39 14.10
CA TRP A 5 -22.14 32.48 14.78
C TRP A 5 -21.36 31.71 15.85
N LEU A 6 -21.70 31.99 17.11
CA LEU A 6 -21.25 31.26 18.29
C LEU A 6 -21.84 29.85 18.28
N PHE A 7 -20.97 28.84 18.41
CA PHE A 7 -21.39 27.51 18.88
C PHE A 7 -21.59 27.57 20.39
N CYS A 8 -22.85 27.50 20.83
CA CYS A 8 -23.18 27.19 22.22
C CYS A 8 -22.81 25.73 22.50
N ALA A 9 -21.78 25.52 23.32
CA ALA A 9 -21.55 24.26 24.00
C ALA A 9 -22.62 24.06 25.08
N LEU A 10 -23.47 23.05 24.92
CA LEU A 10 -24.30 22.55 26.02
C LEU A 10 -23.44 21.61 26.88
N PRO A 11 -23.51 21.71 28.22
CA PRO A 11 -22.72 20.89 29.11
C PRO A 11 -23.26 19.46 29.10
N ALA A 12 -22.46 18.50 28.61
CA ALA A 12 -22.72 17.09 28.81
C ALA A 12 -22.62 16.80 30.31
N THR A 13 -23.77 16.56 30.94
CA THR A 13 -23.87 16.06 32.30
C THR A 13 -23.13 14.73 32.40
N ILE A 14 -22.14 14.70 33.28
CA ILE A 14 -21.37 13.51 33.68
C ILE A 14 -22.35 12.51 34.30
N VAL A 15 -22.71 11.47 33.55
CA VAL A 15 -23.21 10.22 34.13
C VAL A 15 -21.99 9.31 34.30
N SER A 16 -21.35 9.45 35.45
CA SER A 16 -20.42 8.45 35.98
C SER A 16 -21.22 7.18 36.28
N GLY A 17 -21.24 6.26 35.32
CA GLY A 17 -21.93 4.97 35.42
C GLY A 17 -21.10 3.87 34.81
N LEU A 18 -20.22 3.28 35.63
CA LEU A 18 -19.64 1.94 35.51
C LEU A 18 -19.18 1.52 34.10
N SER A 19 -17.89 1.78 33.85
CA SER A 19 -17.05 0.99 32.93
C SER A 19 -17.02 -0.47 33.39
N GLY A 20 -18.08 -1.22 33.08
CA GLY A 20 -18.13 -2.66 33.17
C GLY A 20 -17.45 -3.26 31.94
N SER A 21 -16.18 -3.58 32.07
CA SER A 21 -15.47 -4.49 31.18
C SER A 21 -16.32 -5.74 30.95
N LEU A 22 -16.70 -6.01 29.69
CA LEU A 22 -17.19 -7.33 29.29
C LEU A 22 -15.99 -8.29 29.31
N TYR A 23 -15.60 -8.71 30.51
CA TYR A 23 -14.83 -9.93 30.70
C TYR A 23 -15.78 -11.10 30.44
N LEU A 24 -15.74 -11.63 29.22
CA LEU A 24 -16.14 -13.02 29.02
C LEU A 24 -15.04 -13.87 29.66
N PHE A 25 -15.26 -14.25 30.93
CA PHE A 25 -14.60 -15.41 31.51
C PHE A 25 -15.13 -16.65 30.78
N ALA A 26 -14.44 -17.07 29.72
CA ALA A 26 -14.48 -18.45 29.29
C ALA A 26 -13.47 -19.21 30.17
N ASN A 27 -13.98 -19.80 31.25
CA ASN A 27 -13.24 -20.82 32.00
C ASN A 27 -13.50 -22.20 31.36
N GLU A 28 -13.28 -22.28 30.06
CA GLU A 28 -13.02 -23.53 29.36
C GLU A 28 -11.56 -23.48 28.94
N SER A 29 -10.80 -24.53 29.21
CA SER A 29 -9.50 -24.74 28.60
C SER A 29 -9.70 -24.95 27.09
N VAL A 30 -9.94 -23.88 26.35
CA VAL A 30 -9.82 -23.87 24.90
C VAL A 30 -8.33 -23.99 24.63
N ASP A 31 -7.92 -25.18 24.20
CA ASP A 31 -6.54 -25.49 23.84
C ASP A 31 -6.09 -24.44 22.83
N SER A 32 -5.30 -23.46 23.29
CA SER A 32 -4.92 -22.31 22.47
C SER A 32 -4.02 -22.81 21.35
N PRO A 33 -4.26 -22.44 20.09
CA PRO A 33 -3.49 -23.01 18.98
C PRO A 33 -2.02 -22.56 19.10
N VAL A 34 -1.11 -23.51 19.31
CA VAL A 34 0.33 -23.26 19.44
C VAL A 34 1.04 -23.65 18.15
N VAL A 35 1.91 -22.77 17.66
CA VAL A 35 2.79 -23.02 16.50
C VAL A 35 4.25 -22.90 16.91
N THR A 36 5.10 -23.74 16.32
CA THR A 36 6.55 -23.65 16.46
C THR A 36 7.14 -23.16 15.14
N THR A 37 7.87 -22.05 15.19
CA THR A 37 8.47 -21.39 14.02
C THR A 37 9.97 -21.21 14.23
N THR A 38 10.69 -20.76 13.20
CA THR A 38 12.09 -20.32 13.33
C THR A 38 12.23 -19.11 14.27
N SER A 39 11.15 -18.34 14.46
CA SER A 39 11.07 -17.28 15.47
C SER A 39 10.64 -17.79 16.85
N GLY A 40 10.49 -19.10 17.09
CA GLY A 40 10.09 -19.66 18.39
C GLY A 40 8.63 -20.11 18.45
N LYS A 41 8.13 -20.38 19.66
CA LYS A 41 6.80 -20.95 19.93
C LYS A 41 5.79 -19.84 20.25
N PHE A 42 4.61 -19.89 19.64
CA PHE A 42 3.57 -18.86 19.80
C PHE A 42 2.20 -19.47 20.03
N ALA A 43 1.51 -19.02 21.08
CA ALA A 43 0.10 -19.30 21.32
C ALA A 43 -0.77 -18.20 20.71
N GLY A 44 -1.70 -18.59 19.86
CA GLY A 44 -2.72 -17.72 19.30
C GLY A 44 -4.07 -17.94 19.98
N PHE A 45 -5.14 -17.62 19.25
CA PHE A 45 -6.51 -17.87 19.68
C PHE A 45 -7.37 -18.31 18.50
N THR A 46 -8.48 -18.98 18.78
CA THR A 46 -9.42 -19.44 17.75
C THR A 46 -10.70 -18.61 17.82
N ILE A 47 -11.15 -18.07 16.68
CA ILE A 47 -12.48 -17.47 16.53
C ILE A 47 -13.18 -18.14 15.37
N ARG A 48 -14.35 -18.74 15.64
CA ARG A 48 -15.13 -19.52 14.66
C ARG A 48 -14.29 -20.66 14.08
N GLN A 49 -13.99 -20.63 12.77
CA GLN A 49 -13.21 -21.64 12.05
C GLN A 49 -11.82 -21.12 11.68
N THR A 50 -11.35 -20.05 12.35
CA THR A 50 -10.06 -19.42 12.07
C THR A 50 -9.20 -19.41 13.34
N ASN A 51 -7.99 -19.96 13.24
CA ASN A 51 -6.90 -19.72 14.18
C ASN A 51 -6.18 -18.42 13.81
N VAL A 52 -5.88 -17.61 14.83
CA VAL A 52 -5.31 -16.28 14.67
C VAL A 52 -4.07 -16.14 15.55
N TRP A 53 -2.98 -15.68 14.95
CA TRP A 53 -1.77 -15.26 15.65
C TRP A 53 -1.39 -13.86 15.17
N VAL A 54 -1.27 -12.92 16.10
CA VAL A 54 -0.93 -11.53 15.82
C VAL A 54 0.32 -11.13 16.58
N GLY A 55 1.16 -10.29 15.98
CA GLY A 55 2.40 -9.83 16.62
C GLY A 55 3.51 -10.89 16.66
N ILE A 56 3.69 -11.69 15.60
CA ILE A 56 4.83 -12.61 15.48
C ILE A 56 6.04 -11.87 14.89
N PRO A 57 7.20 -11.80 15.56
CA PRO A 57 8.39 -11.15 15.01
C PRO A 57 8.98 -11.96 13.86
N PHE A 58 9.22 -11.31 12.72
CA PHE A 58 9.88 -11.94 11.57
C PHE A 58 11.32 -11.48 11.37
N ALA A 59 11.72 -10.37 11.99
CA ALA A 59 13.06 -9.79 11.92
C ALA A 59 13.52 -9.27 13.27
N ALA A 60 14.84 -9.16 13.46
CA ALA A 60 15.42 -8.51 14.62
C ALA A 60 14.96 -7.04 14.72
N PRO A 61 14.73 -6.50 15.94
CA PRO A 61 14.31 -5.11 16.12
C PRO A 61 15.32 -4.14 15.47
N PRO A 62 14.91 -3.26 14.55
CA PRO A 62 15.81 -2.36 13.82
C PRO A 62 16.21 -1.12 14.64
N VAL A 63 16.64 -1.34 15.89
CA VAL A 63 16.99 -0.31 16.87
C VAL A 63 18.50 -0.13 17.03
N GLY A 64 18.91 1.02 17.55
CA GLY A 64 20.32 1.31 17.83
C GLY A 64 21.20 1.15 16.59
N ALA A 65 22.20 0.28 16.65
CA ALA A 65 23.10 0.01 15.52
C ALA A 65 22.38 -0.62 14.30
N LEU A 66 21.27 -1.33 14.51
CA LEU A 66 20.46 -1.91 13.43
C LEU A 66 19.55 -0.89 12.76
N ARG A 67 19.41 0.33 13.33
CA ARG A 67 18.70 1.40 12.65
C ARG A 67 19.34 1.68 11.30
N TRP A 68 18.48 1.67 10.27
CA TRP A 68 18.79 1.80 8.84
C TRP A 68 19.61 0.66 8.20
N GLN A 69 19.88 -0.41 8.93
CA GLN A 69 20.44 -1.63 8.33
C GLN A 69 19.35 -2.43 7.61
N LYS A 70 19.75 -3.30 6.66
CA LYS A 70 18.86 -4.31 6.07
C LYS A 70 18.27 -5.17 7.19
N ALA A 71 17.01 -5.59 7.02
CA ALA A 71 16.36 -6.50 7.97
C ALA A 71 17.23 -7.73 8.24
N GLN A 72 17.43 -8.06 9.51
CA GLN A 72 18.14 -9.27 9.95
C GLN A 72 17.13 -10.29 10.45
N PRO A 73 17.36 -11.60 10.26
CA PRO A 73 16.43 -12.62 10.74
C PRO A 73 16.26 -12.52 12.26
N TYR A 74 15.06 -12.80 12.76
CA TYR A 74 14.84 -12.88 14.20
C TYR A 74 15.59 -14.07 14.78
N VAL A 75 16.42 -13.83 15.80
CA VAL A 75 17.16 -14.87 16.51
C VAL A 75 16.52 -15.08 17.88
N VAL A 76 16.05 -16.30 18.12
CA VAL A 76 15.49 -16.71 19.40
C VAL A 76 16.64 -16.90 20.40
N THR A 77 16.55 -16.31 21.58
CA THR A 77 17.53 -16.55 22.65
C THR A 77 17.29 -17.91 23.30
N ASP A 78 18.31 -18.49 23.94
CA ASP A 78 18.17 -19.78 24.66
C ASP A 78 17.00 -19.75 25.66
N SER A 79 16.83 -18.63 26.35
CA SER A 79 15.74 -18.42 27.32
C SER A 79 14.34 -18.40 26.70
N GLN A 80 14.23 -18.10 25.40
CA GLN A 80 12.98 -18.02 24.66
C GLN A 80 12.65 -19.30 23.89
N ASN A 81 13.62 -20.21 23.72
CA ASN A 81 13.49 -21.37 22.83
C ASN A 81 12.36 -22.32 23.28
N ASP A 82 12.18 -22.47 24.59
CA ASP A 82 11.12 -23.30 25.18
C ASP A 82 9.89 -22.53 25.66
N ALA A 83 9.96 -21.19 25.72
CA ALA A 83 8.86 -20.36 26.16
C ALA A 83 7.80 -20.22 25.05
N ILE A 84 6.56 -20.59 25.35
CA ILE A 84 5.41 -20.28 24.50
C ILE A 84 5.09 -18.80 24.69
N ARG A 85 5.28 -17.99 23.64
CA ARG A 85 5.01 -16.56 23.65
C ARG A 85 3.58 -16.28 23.24
N ASN A 86 3.00 -15.25 23.82
CA ASN A 86 1.64 -14.84 23.49
C ASN A 86 1.62 -14.08 22.15
N ALA A 87 0.83 -14.56 21.20
CA ALA A 87 0.55 -13.92 19.90
C ALA A 87 -0.95 -13.53 19.80
N THR A 88 -1.51 -12.96 20.86
CA THR A 88 -2.89 -12.43 20.91
C THR A 88 -2.94 -10.90 20.93
N TYR A 89 -1.80 -10.21 20.83
CA TYR A 89 -1.71 -8.75 20.82
C TYR A 89 -1.00 -8.26 19.57
N TYR A 90 -1.63 -7.31 18.87
CA TYR A 90 -1.01 -6.66 17.73
C TYR A 90 0.26 -5.91 18.16
N SER A 91 1.25 -5.92 17.27
CA SER A 91 2.49 -5.17 17.44
C SER A 91 2.26 -3.65 17.37
N PRO A 92 3.19 -2.84 17.88
CA PRO A 92 3.21 -1.40 17.62
C PRO A 92 3.28 -1.07 16.12
N PHE A 93 2.87 0.15 15.77
CA PHE A 93 3.05 0.73 14.46
C PHE A 93 4.54 1.07 14.28
N CYS A 94 5.07 0.92 13.07
CA CYS A 94 6.38 1.51 12.77
C CYS A 94 6.32 3.05 12.89
N PRO A 95 7.42 3.74 13.26
CA PRO A 95 7.37 5.17 13.53
C PRO A 95 6.93 5.97 12.30
N GLN A 96 5.88 6.75 12.48
CA GLN A 96 5.22 7.57 11.46
C GLN A 96 4.49 8.73 12.15
N ILE A 97 3.92 9.66 11.37
CA ILE A 97 3.18 10.79 11.93
C ILE A 97 1.82 10.29 12.41
N ASP A 98 1.49 10.57 13.67
CA ASP A 98 0.13 10.33 14.18
C ASP A 98 -0.84 11.34 13.57
N ARG A 99 -1.81 10.85 12.80
CA ARG A 99 -2.82 11.68 12.13
C ARG A 99 -4.21 11.58 12.77
N GLY A 100 -4.36 10.87 13.87
CA GLY A 100 -5.66 10.58 14.45
C GLY A 100 -6.34 9.35 13.81
N GLY A 101 -7.47 8.95 14.39
CA GLY A 101 -8.30 7.87 13.85
C GLY A 101 -7.66 6.48 13.97
N ASP A 102 -7.79 5.68 12.93
CA ASP A 102 -7.21 4.33 12.84
C ASP A 102 -5.69 4.34 12.64
N THR A 103 -5.10 5.47 12.28
CA THR A 103 -3.64 5.66 12.20
C THR A 103 -2.98 6.03 13.53
N SER A 104 -3.77 6.16 14.60
CA SER A 104 -3.26 6.40 15.95
C SER A 104 -3.00 5.08 16.68
N GLY A 105 -1.79 4.93 17.22
CA GLY A 105 -1.42 3.75 17.98
C GLY A 105 -0.07 3.93 18.68
N PRO A 106 0.38 2.94 19.48
CA PRO A 106 1.74 2.96 19.99
C PRO A 106 2.72 2.86 18.81
N PHE A 107 3.60 3.84 18.67
CA PHE A 107 4.69 3.82 17.69
C PHE A 107 5.97 3.31 18.33
N ASN A 108 6.64 2.34 17.69
CA ASN A 108 7.91 1.79 18.15
C ASN A 108 8.80 1.42 16.97
N GLU A 109 10.12 1.55 17.11
CA GLU A 109 11.06 1.03 16.10
C GLU A 109 11.11 -0.49 16.08
N ASP A 110 10.87 -1.15 17.22
CA ASP A 110 10.58 -2.57 17.27
C ASP A 110 9.17 -2.83 16.73
N CYS A 111 9.04 -2.86 15.41
CA CYS A 111 7.75 -2.98 14.70
C CYS A 111 7.73 -4.06 13.61
N LEU A 112 8.79 -4.84 13.42
CA LEU A 112 8.91 -5.84 12.35
C LEU A 112 8.22 -7.17 12.72
N TYR A 113 6.89 -7.10 12.76
CA TYR A 113 5.99 -8.19 13.10
C TYR A 113 4.99 -8.47 11.97
N LEU A 114 4.46 -9.70 11.98
CA LEU A 114 3.41 -10.15 11.08
C LEU A 114 2.26 -10.82 11.85
N ASN A 115 1.14 -10.97 11.16
CA ASN A 115 -0.09 -11.58 11.64
C ASN A 115 -0.51 -12.71 10.70
N VAL A 116 -1.14 -13.77 11.22
CA VAL A 116 -1.57 -14.95 10.45
C VAL A 116 -3.00 -15.32 10.84
N TRP A 117 -3.87 -15.48 9.84
CA TRP A 117 -5.20 -16.04 9.95
C TRP A 117 -5.27 -17.34 9.15
N SER A 118 -5.49 -18.47 9.81
CA SER A 118 -5.49 -19.80 9.20
C SER A 118 -6.75 -20.59 9.53
N PRO A 119 -7.31 -21.38 8.59
CA PRO A 119 -8.40 -22.30 8.91
C PRO A 119 -8.05 -23.28 10.05
N THR A 120 -9.04 -23.63 10.88
CA THR A 120 -8.87 -24.63 11.94
C THR A 120 -8.84 -26.06 11.40
N ALA A 121 -9.57 -26.32 10.33
CA ALA A 121 -9.57 -27.60 9.65
C ALA A 121 -8.24 -27.81 8.92
N PRO A 122 -7.72 -29.05 8.87
CA PRO A 122 -6.60 -29.38 7.99
C PRO A 122 -6.96 -29.17 6.51
N SER A 123 -5.99 -28.74 5.72
CA SER A 123 -6.17 -28.61 4.27
C SER A 123 -6.45 -29.97 3.62
N THR A 124 -7.38 -30.00 2.67
CA THR A 124 -7.62 -31.14 1.79
C THR A 124 -6.61 -31.21 0.63
N LYS A 125 -5.81 -30.16 0.42
CA LYS A 125 -4.73 -30.13 -0.57
C LYS A 125 -3.46 -30.78 0.02
N PRO A 126 -2.70 -31.58 -0.76
CA PRO A 126 -1.52 -32.29 -0.25
C PRO A 126 -0.45 -31.43 0.40
N ASN A 127 -0.27 -30.19 -0.08
CA ASN A 127 0.81 -29.30 0.35
C ASN A 127 0.36 -28.20 1.34
N GLY A 128 -0.93 -28.18 1.74
CA GLY A 128 -1.49 -27.13 2.57
C GLY A 128 -2.37 -26.12 1.82
N TYR A 129 -2.83 -25.09 2.52
CA TYR A 129 -3.66 -24.03 1.98
C TYR A 129 -2.83 -23.02 1.15
N PRO A 130 -3.37 -22.47 0.05
CA PRO A 130 -2.85 -21.25 -0.57
C PRO A 130 -2.63 -20.14 0.46
N VAL A 131 -1.63 -19.29 0.23
CA VAL A 131 -1.25 -18.23 1.17
C VAL A 131 -1.34 -16.88 0.45
N MET A 132 -1.99 -15.90 1.07
CA MET A 132 -1.95 -14.51 0.63
C MET A 132 -1.11 -13.70 1.62
N ILE A 133 -0.16 -12.93 1.10
CA ILE A 133 0.62 -11.96 1.88
C ILE A 133 0.14 -10.55 1.53
N TRP A 134 -0.42 -9.85 2.51
CA TRP A 134 -0.87 -8.46 2.41
C TRP A 134 0.26 -7.48 2.77
N ILE A 135 0.58 -6.59 1.84
CA ILE A 135 1.44 -5.42 2.05
C ILE A 135 0.56 -4.17 2.07
N HIS A 136 0.55 -3.45 3.20
CA HIS A 136 -0.28 -2.26 3.33
C HIS A 136 0.24 -1.06 2.53
N GLY A 137 -0.69 -0.20 2.12
CA GLY A 137 -0.42 1.09 1.49
C GLY A 137 -0.01 2.18 2.49
N GLY A 138 -0.19 3.44 2.08
CA GLY A 138 0.14 4.63 2.87
C GLY A 138 1.35 5.43 2.37
N GLY A 139 1.61 5.39 1.05
CA GLY A 139 2.61 6.25 0.39
C GLY A 139 4.03 6.10 0.95
N PHE A 140 4.38 4.92 1.47
CA PHE A 140 5.64 4.63 2.15
C PHE A 140 5.93 5.46 3.40
N LYS A 141 4.98 6.26 3.91
CA LYS A 141 5.17 7.18 5.04
C LYS A 141 4.32 6.86 6.26
N GLU A 142 3.20 6.17 6.04
CA GLU A 142 2.20 5.81 7.05
C GLU A 142 1.57 4.45 6.70
N GLY A 143 0.78 3.90 7.63
CA GLY A 143 0.14 2.59 7.51
C GLY A 143 0.65 1.56 8.53
N SER A 144 -0.11 0.47 8.68
CA SER A 144 0.25 -0.66 9.53
C SER A 144 -0.54 -1.91 9.10
N ALA A 145 0.04 -3.09 9.27
CA ALA A 145 -0.67 -4.37 9.15
C ALA A 145 -1.68 -4.62 10.27
N THR A 146 -1.67 -3.77 11.30
CA THR A 146 -2.58 -3.85 12.46
C THR A 146 -3.81 -2.95 12.30
N LEU A 147 -3.94 -2.23 11.18
CA LEU A 147 -5.12 -1.43 10.91
C LEU A 147 -6.35 -2.34 10.84
N VAL A 148 -7.43 -1.95 11.53
CA VAL A 148 -8.68 -2.74 11.61
C VAL A 148 -9.26 -3.00 10.22
N ILE A 149 -9.03 -2.08 9.26
CA ILE A 149 -9.49 -2.23 7.89
C ILE A 149 -8.90 -3.45 7.17
N TYR A 150 -7.77 -3.98 7.64
CA TYR A 150 -7.07 -5.13 7.08
C TYR A 150 -7.23 -6.41 7.91
N ASP A 151 -8.17 -6.46 8.87
CA ASP A 151 -8.39 -7.67 9.65
C ASP A 151 -8.83 -8.84 8.75
N GLY A 152 -8.02 -9.90 8.74
CA GLY A 152 -8.20 -11.06 7.87
C GLY A 152 -9.32 -12.02 8.29
N LEU A 153 -9.93 -11.84 9.47
CA LEU A 153 -10.88 -12.79 10.04
C LEU A 153 -12.15 -12.92 9.19
N SER A 154 -12.72 -11.80 8.72
CA SER A 154 -13.95 -11.79 7.94
C SER A 154 -13.77 -12.49 6.60
N TRP A 155 -12.69 -12.16 5.88
CA TRP A 155 -12.38 -12.78 4.59
C TRP A 155 -12.03 -14.26 4.74
N THR A 156 -11.16 -14.62 5.68
CA THR A 156 -10.78 -16.02 5.90
C THR A 156 -12.00 -16.89 6.23
N ASN A 157 -12.90 -16.42 7.10
CA ASN A 157 -14.14 -17.13 7.41
C ASN A 157 -15.06 -17.28 6.18
N ALA A 158 -15.22 -16.23 5.39
CA ALA A 158 -16.02 -16.29 4.17
C ALA A 158 -15.45 -17.30 3.17
N ALA A 159 -14.13 -17.32 2.99
CA ALA A 159 -13.44 -18.27 2.11
C ALA A 159 -13.62 -19.73 2.58
N ILE A 160 -13.61 -19.99 3.89
CA ILE A 160 -13.92 -21.31 4.44
C ILE A 160 -15.37 -21.71 4.14
N GLN A 161 -16.33 -20.81 4.35
CA GLN A 161 -17.76 -21.06 4.09
C GLN A 161 -18.06 -21.33 2.61
N GLU A 162 -17.28 -20.72 1.71
CA GLU A 162 -17.39 -20.90 0.26
C GLU A 162 -16.58 -22.11 -0.25
N ASN A 163 -16.03 -22.95 0.65
CA ASN A 163 -15.19 -24.10 0.31
C ASN A 163 -13.98 -23.72 -0.57
N ASN A 164 -13.44 -22.52 -0.34
CA ASN A 164 -12.26 -22.00 -1.02
C ASN A 164 -11.23 -21.41 -0.03
N PRO A 165 -10.85 -22.14 1.03
CA PRO A 165 -10.02 -21.63 2.11
C PRO A 165 -8.58 -21.28 1.67
N PHE A 166 -8.03 -20.25 2.30
CA PHE A 166 -6.63 -19.82 2.19
C PHE A 166 -6.13 -19.30 3.54
N ILE A 167 -4.82 -19.12 3.68
CA ILE A 167 -4.19 -18.46 4.83
C ILE A 167 -3.87 -17.02 4.46
N MET A 168 -4.26 -16.09 5.31
CA MET A 168 -3.85 -14.69 5.18
C MET A 168 -2.68 -14.39 6.10
N VAL A 169 -1.69 -13.67 5.58
CA VAL A 169 -0.59 -13.08 6.33
C VAL A 169 -0.58 -11.58 6.08
N SER A 170 -0.41 -10.74 7.11
CA SER A 170 -0.14 -9.31 6.95
C SER A 170 1.15 -8.93 7.68
N MET A 171 1.90 -7.96 7.17
CA MET A 171 3.20 -7.57 7.74
C MET A 171 3.36 -6.06 7.91
N ASN A 172 4.05 -5.65 8.97
CA ASN A 172 4.60 -4.31 9.08
C ASN A 172 5.93 -4.23 8.32
N TYR A 173 6.25 -3.03 7.83
CA TYR A 173 7.56 -2.68 7.30
C TYR A 173 7.92 -1.24 7.69
N ARG A 174 9.22 -0.92 7.78
CA ARG A 174 9.64 0.44 8.13
C ARG A 174 9.20 1.45 7.07
N LEU A 175 8.79 2.64 7.52
CA LEU A 175 8.23 3.71 6.70
C LEU A 175 9.06 4.99 6.82
N ASN A 176 8.87 5.92 5.89
CA ASN A 176 9.46 7.25 5.86
C ASN A 176 10.99 7.16 6.04
N VAL A 177 11.59 8.14 6.72
CA VAL A 177 13.01 8.15 7.10
C VAL A 177 13.46 6.88 7.82
N MET A 178 12.57 6.11 8.46
CA MET A 178 12.98 4.86 9.09
C MET A 178 13.18 3.72 8.08
N GLY A 179 12.42 3.73 6.98
CA GLY A 179 12.38 2.68 5.97
C GLY A 179 13.10 2.99 4.66
N PHE A 180 13.44 4.26 4.41
CA PHE A 180 13.93 4.70 3.11
C PHE A 180 15.09 5.70 3.22
N PHE A 181 16.00 5.47 4.17
CA PHE A 181 17.16 6.32 4.42
C PHE A 181 18.41 5.73 3.76
N ALA A 182 19.11 6.55 2.98
CA ALA A 182 20.39 6.17 2.40
C ALA A 182 21.44 7.25 2.65
N GLN A 183 22.68 6.82 2.86
CA GLN A 183 23.82 7.72 3.03
C GLN A 183 25.08 7.04 2.47
N SER A 184 26.10 7.81 2.08
CA SER A 184 27.31 7.27 1.44
C SER A 184 28.13 6.35 2.34
N SER A 185 28.04 6.50 3.67
CA SER A 185 28.65 5.58 4.64
C SER A 185 27.77 4.39 5.01
N LEU A 186 26.51 4.36 4.58
CA LEU A 186 25.57 3.29 4.89
C LEU A 186 25.58 2.27 3.75
N LEU A 187 26.57 1.38 3.81
CA LEU A 187 26.84 0.38 2.78
C LEU A 187 26.69 -1.04 3.35
N ASP A 188 26.36 -1.99 2.49
CA ASP A 188 26.41 -3.42 2.80
C ASP A 188 27.83 -3.98 2.71
N GLU A 189 27.98 -5.28 2.97
CA GLU A 189 29.25 -5.98 2.97
C GLU A 189 30.02 -5.92 1.62
N ASN A 190 29.32 -5.64 0.53
CA ASN A 190 29.88 -5.51 -0.82
C ASN A 190 30.11 -4.04 -1.22
N GLY A 191 29.95 -3.09 -0.30
CA GLY A 191 30.06 -1.66 -0.57
C GLY A 191 28.89 -1.08 -1.35
N GLN A 192 27.75 -1.79 -1.44
CA GLN A 192 26.55 -1.27 -2.09
C GLN A 192 25.70 -0.46 -1.12
N THR A 193 25.03 0.58 -1.62
CA THR A 193 24.15 1.44 -0.83
C THR A 193 23.02 0.66 -0.18
N ILE A 194 22.80 0.88 1.11
CA ILE A 194 21.57 0.47 1.79
C ILE A 194 20.64 1.69 1.79
N GLY A 195 19.43 1.52 1.26
CA GLY A 195 18.47 2.62 1.13
C GLY A 195 17.00 2.24 1.13
N ASN A 196 16.67 0.98 0.82
CA ASN A 196 15.31 0.49 0.73
C ASN A 196 14.96 -0.44 1.89
N GLN A 197 15.20 0.01 3.12
CA GLN A 197 15.01 -0.84 4.31
C GLN A 197 13.59 -1.43 4.39
N GLY A 198 12.56 -0.64 4.07
CA GLY A 198 11.17 -1.11 4.01
C GLY A 198 10.97 -2.28 3.03
N ILE A 199 11.62 -2.25 1.86
CA ILE A 199 11.58 -3.37 0.90
C ILE A 199 12.34 -4.59 1.44
N THR A 200 13.46 -4.37 2.13
CA THR A 200 14.20 -5.48 2.76
C THR A 200 13.43 -6.11 3.92
N ASP A 201 12.63 -5.33 4.65
CA ASP A 201 11.74 -5.81 5.70
C ASP A 201 10.66 -6.70 5.09
N GLN A 202 10.02 -6.23 4.02
CA GLN A 202 8.99 -7.00 3.32
C GLN A 202 9.52 -8.34 2.81
N ARG A 203 10.70 -8.33 2.16
CA ARG A 203 11.35 -9.56 1.72
C ARG A 203 11.73 -10.48 2.89
N MET A 204 12.15 -9.94 4.03
CA MET A 204 12.44 -10.76 5.21
C MET A 204 11.18 -11.45 5.73
N ALA A 205 10.04 -10.76 5.77
CA ALA A 205 8.76 -11.37 6.09
C ALA A 205 8.35 -12.44 5.05
N MET A 206 8.56 -12.21 3.76
CA MET A 206 8.31 -13.22 2.71
C MET A 206 9.17 -14.48 2.91
N LYS A 207 10.45 -14.31 3.25
CA LYS A 207 11.34 -15.44 3.59
C LYS A 207 10.86 -16.17 4.84
N TRP A 208 10.44 -15.42 5.86
CA TRP A 208 9.86 -16.00 7.07
C TRP A 208 8.61 -16.83 6.75
N VAL A 209 7.70 -16.32 5.91
CA VAL A 209 6.49 -17.04 5.48
C VAL A 209 6.88 -18.33 4.75
N ARG A 210 7.78 -18.27 3.76
CA ARG A 210 8.27 -19.47 3.06
C ARG A 210 8.80 -20.53 4.03
N ASP A 211 9.52 -20.11 5.06
CA ASP A 211 10.19 -21.02 5.99
C ASP A 211 9.24 -21.57 7.07
N ASN A 212 8.13 -20.90 7.36
CA ASN A 212 7.28 -21.21 8.52
C ASN A 212 5.82 -21.52 8.21
N ILE A 213 5.27 -21.14 7.05
CA ILE A 213 3.82 -21.17 6.83
C ILE A 213 3.22 -22.58 6.83
N ALA A 214 4.03 -23.60 6.56
CA ALA A 214 3.64 -25.00 6.70
C ALA A 214 3.16 -25.35 8.13
N GLN A 215 3.72 -24.70 9.15
CA GLN A 215 3.34 -24.88 10.55
C GLN A 215 1.95 -24.32 10.86
N PHE A 216 1.46 -23.43 10.00
CA PHE A 216 0.11 -22.88 10.04
C PHE A 216 -0.84 -23.62 9.08
N GLY A 217 -0.37 -24.68 8.41
CA GLY A 217 -1.14 -25.44 7.42
C GLY A 217 -1.06 -24.90 5.99
N GLY A 218 -0.11 -24.00 5.69
CA GLY A 218 0.03 -23.34 4.38
C GLY A 218 1.01 -24.00 3.42
N ASP A 219 0.77 -23.80 2.13
CA ASP A 219 1.67 -24.20 1.05
C ASP A 219 2.68 -23.07 0.76
N LYS A 220 3.94 -23.28 1.15
CA LYS A 220 5.04 -22.34 0.89
C LYS A 220 5.34 -22.13 -0.60
N ASN A 221 4.87 -23.02 -1.46
CA ASN A 221 5.01 -22.96 -2.92
C ASN A 221 3.73 -22.44 -3.61
N TYR A 222 2.80 -21.83 -2.86
CA TYR A 222 1.58 -21.27 -3.42
C TYR A 222 1.19 -19.97 -2.70
N ILE A 223 2.09 -19.00 -2.82
CA ILE A 223 2.01 -17.68 -2.17
C ILE A 223 1.60 -16.62 -3.19
N THR A 224 0.53 -15.89 -2.92
CA THR A 224 0.09 -14.71 -3.67
C THR A 224 0.48 -13.45 -2.92
N LEU A 225 1.25 -12.57 -3.57
CA LEU A 225 1.61 -11.27 -3.01
C LEU A 225 0.54 -10.24 -3.38
N MET A 226 -0.01 -9.54 -2.40
CA MET A 226 -1.12 -8.62 -2.60
C MET A 226 -0.86 -7.30 -1.87
N GLY A 227 -1.14 -6.18 -2.52
CA GLY A 227 -1.06 -4.88 -1.88
C GLY A 227 -1.90 -3.83 -2.58
N GLU A 228 -2.11 -2.72 -1.88
CA GLU A 228 -2.80 -1.54 -2.39
C GLU A 228 -1.93 -0.29 -2.25
N SER A 229 -2.02 0.65 -3.20
CA SER A 229 -1.25 1.90 -3.19
C SER A 229 0.26 1.64 -3.14
N ALA A 230 0.99 2.20 -2.17
CA ALA A 230 2.40 1.90 -1.91
C ALA A 230 2.68 0.42 -1.63
N GLY A 231 1.70 -0.32 -1.10
CA GLY A 231 1.78 -1.77 -0.95
C GLY A 231 1.76 -2.47 -2.31
N SER A 232 0.92 -2.01 -3.23
CA SER A 232 0.93 -2.48 -4.63
C SER A 232 2.23 -2.09 -5.36
N GLN A 233 2.77 -0.89 -5.12
CA GLN A 233 4.11 -0.52 -5.61
C GLN A 233 5.21 -1.42 -5.04
N SER A 234 5.08 -1.84 -3.78
CA SER A 234 5.98 -2.84 -3.20
C SER A 234 5.89 -4.18 -3.92
N VAL A 235 4.68 -4.62 -4.30
CA VAL A 235 4.49 -5.79 -5.18
C VAL A 235 5.22 -5.59 -6.51
N CYS A 236 5.11 -4.43 -7.14
CA CYS A 236 5.87 -4.10 -8.35
C CYS A 236 7.38 -4.22 -8.15
N ILE A 237 7.91 -3.71 -7.02
CA ILE A 237 9.33 -3.82 -6.71
C ILE A 237 9.75 -5.28 -6.53
N HIS A 238 8.92 -6.11 -5.89
CA HIS A 238 9.19 -7.53 -5.77
C HIS A 238 9.07 -8.29 -7.11
N LEU A 239 8.24 -7.81 -8.05
CA LEU A 239 8.19 -8.33 -9.42
C LEU A 239 9.51 -8.05 -10.16
N ILE A 240 10.12 -6.87 -10.01
CA ILE A 240 11.36 -6.53 -10.75
C ILE A 240 12.65 -6.92 -10.00
N SER A 241 12.56 -7.21 -8.70
CA SER A 241 13.74 -7.53 -7.88
C SER A 241 14.13 -9.00 -8.05
N PRO A 242 15.34 -9.32 -8.55
CA PRO A 242 15.81 -10.70 -8.64
C PRO A 242 15.95 -11.37 -7.26
N LEU A 243 16.13 -10.57 -6.21
CA LEU A 243 16.25 -11.05 -4.83
C LEU A 243 14.92 -11.60 -4.25
N SER A 244 13.80 -11.30 -4.90
CA SER A 244 12.47 -11.81 -4.54
C SER A 244 12.00 -12.98 -5.40
N ALA A 245 12.79 -13.38 -6.41
CA ALA A 245 12.46 -14.49 -7.30
C ALA A 245 12.20 -15.78 -6.51
N GLY A 246 11.10 -16.47 -6.84
CA GLY A 246 10.70 -17.72 -6.20
C GLY A 246 10.11 -17.59 -4.79
N LEU A 247 9.89 -16.37 -4.27
CA LEU A 247 9.22 -16.16 -2.98
C LEU A 247 7.69 -16.03 -3.10
N PHE A 248 7.15 -15.91 -4.31
CA PHE A 248 5.72 -15.80 -4.60
C PHE A 248 5.41 -16.41 -5.98
N HIS A 249 4.14 -16.74 -6.18
CA HIS A 249 3.61 -17.51 -7.32
C HIS A 249 2.51 -16.78 -8.08
N ALA A 250 1.93 -15.72 -7.49
CA ALA A 250 0.98 -14.83 -8.12
C ALA A 250 1.06 -13.44 -7.50
N SER A 251 0.55 -12.44 -8.20
CA SER A 251 0.53 -11.05 -7.73
C SER A 251 -0.84 -10.41 -7.87
N ILE A 252 -1.20 -9.55 -6.91
CA ILE A 252 -2.39 -8.72 -6.93
C ILE A 252 -1.98 -7.27 -6.64
N MET A 253 -2.15 -6.40 -7.63
CA MET A 253 -1.74 -4.99 -7.60
C MET A 253 -2.96 -4.08 -7.65
N GLN A 254 -3.32 -3.47 -6.53
CA GLN A 254 -4.48 -2.58 -6.44
C GLN A 254 -4.01 -1.13 -6.41
N SER A 255 -4.42 -0.32 -7.39
CA SER A 255 -4.26 1.13 -7.34
C SER A 255 -2.81 1.56 -7.05
N GLY A 256 -1.83 0.82 -7.60
CA GLY A 256 -0.41 1.00 -7.34
C GLY A 256 0.37 1.22 -8.61
N PRO A 257 0.82 2.45 -8.88
CA PRO A 257 1.45 2.74 -10.15
C PRO A 257 2.92 2.34 -10.11
N CYS A 258 3.25 1.22 -10.76
CA CYS A 258 4.61 0.68 -10.78
C CYS A 258 5.60 1.58 -11.51
N ASP A 259 5.13 2.40 -12.44
CA ASP A 259 5.92 3.26 -13.32
C ASP A 259 5.82 4.75 -12.97
N ALA A 260 5.31 5.09 -11.78
CA ALA A 260 5.26 6.47 -11.28
C ALA A 260 6.64 6.98 -10.84
N VAL A 261 7.34 7.66 -11.75
CA VAL A 261 8.71 8.16 -11.58
C VAL A 261 8.89 9.14 -10.42
N SER A 262 7.85 9.90 -10.06
CA SER A 262 7.90 10.82 -8.89
C SER A 262 8.11 10.13 -7.56
N MET A 263 7.93 8.81 -7.48
CA MET A 263 8.09 8.07 -6.23
C MET A 263 9.46 7.42 -6.08
N LEU A 264 10.32 7.52 -7.11
CA LEU A 264 11.66 6.96 -7.12
C LEU A 264 12.71 8.04 -6.86
N ARG A 265 13.82 7.65 -6.21
CA ARG A 265 14.98 8.49 -5.93
C ARG A 265 16.22 7.84 -6.52
N ASP A 266 17.11 8.64 -7.09
CA ASP A 266 18.48 8.18 -7.28
C ASP A 266 19.27 8.29 -5.97
N LYS A 267 20.42 7.63 -5.93
CA LYS A 267 21.29 7.60 -4.75
C LYS A 267 21.78 9.00 -4.35
N SER A 268 22.07 9.87 -5.32
CA SER A 268 22.58 11.22 -5.04
C SER A 268 21.53 12.07 -4.32
N PHE A 269 20.28 11.99 -4.77
CA PHE A 269 19.16 12.68 -4.15
C PHE A 269 18.95 12.18 -2.71
N ALA A 270 18.96 10.85 -2.52
CA ALA A 270 18.77 10.25 -1.21
C ALA A 270 19.88 10.66 -0.23
N TYR A 271 21.14 10.69 -0.68
CA TYR A 271 22.27 11.15 0.12
C TYR A 271 22.19 12.63 0.48
N SER A 272 21.82 13.48 -0.49
CA SER A 272 21.62 14.92 -0.24
C SER A 272 20.54 15.16 0.82
N THR A 273 19.43 14.41 0.72
CA THR A 273 18.32 14.48 1.67
C THR A 273 18.73 14.02 3.07
N ALA A 274 19.47 12.92 3.18
CA ALA A 274 20.01 12.46 4.45
C ALA A 274 20.96 13.48 5.09
N ASN A 275 21.81 14.13 4.29
CA ASN A 275 22.72 15.16 4.76
C ASN A 275 21.95 16.41 5.25
N ASN A 276 20.92 16.85 4.52
CA ASN A 276 20.08 17.97 4.93
C ASN A 276 19.33 17.68 6.24
N LEU A 277 18.83 16.45 6.40
CA LEU A 277 18.24 16.00 7.65
C LEU A 277 19.26 16.07 8.79
N ALA A 278 20.48 15.57 8.57
CA ALA A 278 21.55 15.62 9.56
C ALA A 278 21.86 17.06 10.01
N LEU A 279 21.90 18.01 9.07
CA LEU A 279 22.09 19.43 9.38
C LEU A 279 20.98 19.98 10.28
N SER A 280 19.72 19.59 10.03
CA SER A 280 18.57 20.02 10.85
C SER A 280 18.64 19.58 12.33
N PHE A 281 19.41 18.52 12.61
CA PHE A 281 19.62 17.99 13.97
C PHE A 281 20.98 18.37 14.57
N GLY A 282 21.75 19.24 13.90
CA GLY A 282 23.08 19.63 14.34
C GLY A 282 24.15 18.55 14.17
N CYS A 283 23.88 17.51 13.38
CA CYS A 283 24.85 16.48 13.02
C CYS A 283 25.76 16.97 11.87
N ASN A 284 26.41 18.12 12.06
CA ASN A 284 27.18 18.86 11.05
C ASN A 284 28.60 18.32 10.85
N MET A 285 28.75 17.00 10.74
CA MET A 285 30.05 16.35 10.58
C MET A 285 30.41 16.22 9.10
N THR A 286 31.69 16.42 8.76
CA THR A 286 32.19 16.20 7.40
C THR A 286 32.33 14.72 7.05
N ASN A 287 32.50 13.86 8.07
CA ASN A 287 32.54 12.41 7.90
C ASN A 287 31.13 11.82 7.96
N SER A 288 30.69 11.16 6.89
CA SER A 288 29.37 10.54 6.78
C SER A 288 29.10 9.49 7.86
N SER A 289 30.11 8.71 8.29
CA SER A 289 29.93 7.71 9.34
C SER A 289 29.64 8.35 10.69
N GLN A 290 30.37 9.42 11.04
CA GLN A 290 30.11 10.18 12.27
C GLN A 290 28.74 10.87 12.23
N GLN A 291 28.32 11.33 11.04
CA GLN A 291 27.00 11.89 10.83
C GLN A 291 25.90 10.83 11.03
N LEU A 292 26.07 9.62 10.49
CA LEU A 292 25.18 8.48 10.70
C LEU A 292 25.05 8.13 12.18
N ASP A 293 26.18 8.05 12.90
CA ASP A 293 26.20 7.72 14.32
C ASP A 293 25.49 8.80 15.14
N CYS A 294 25.71 10.09 14.83
CA CYS A 294 24.97 11.20 15.44
C CYS A 294 23.45 11.07 15.20
N LEU A 295 23.04 10.83 13.96
CA LEU A 295 21.64 10.67 13.58
C LEU A 295 20.95 9.49 14.30
N ARG A 296 21.67 8.40 14.56
CA ARG A 296 21.17 7.25 15.36
C ARG A 296 20.86 7.60 16.82
N THR A 297 21.41 8.69 17.35
CA THR A 297 21.08 9.16 18.71
C THR A 297 19.77 9.96 18.77
N VAL A 298 19.27 10.44 17.62
CA VAL A 298 18.00 11.18 17.56
C VAL A 298 16.83 10.20 17.73
N SER A 299 15.79 10.58 18.46
CA SER A 299 14.60 9.73 18.58
C SER A 299 13.84 9.61 17.26
N SER A 300 13.25 8.45 17.01
CA SER A 300 12.42 8.20 15.81
C SER A 300 11.27 9.20 15.68
N THR A 301 10.62 9.56 16.79
CA THR A 301 9.57 10.59 16.82
C THR A 301 10.06 11.93 16.28
N ARG A 302 11.26 12.37 16.68
CA ARG A 302 11.83 13.64 16.20
C ARG A 302 12.22 13.55 14.72
N LEU A 303 12.83 12.45 14.31
CA LEU A 303 13.20 12.21 12.91
C LEU A 303 11.97 12.29 12.00
N VAL A 304 10.91 11.57 12.36
CA VAL A 304 9.64 11.56 11.61
C VAL A 304 8.96 12.93 11.62
N ALA A 305 8.94 13.62 12.76
CA ALA A 305 8.34 14.96 12.87
C ALA A 305 9.09 16.02 12.03
N ALA A 306 10.43 15.91 11.90
CA ALA A 306 11.19 16.80 11.04
C ALA A 306 10.78 16.67 9.56
N ILE A 307 10.31 15.50 9.14
CA ILE A 307 9.77 15.29 7.79
C ILE A 307 8.37 15.89 7.68
N GLY A 308 7.54 15.75 8.71
CA GLY A 308 6.18 16.30 8.74
C GLY A 308 6.12 17.83 8.75
N ASN A 309 7.13 18.49 9.31
CA ASN A 309 7.23 19.95 9.40
C ASN A 309 7.77 20.62 8.13
N VAL A 310 8.24 19.86 7.14
CA VAL A 310 8.48 20.40 5.80
C VAL A 310 7.12 20.66 5.16
N SER A 311 6.54 21.81 5.52
CA SER A 311 5.28 22.33 4.99
C SER A 311 5.49 22.75 3.55
N ILE A 312 5.69 21.78 2.67
CA ILE A 312 5.80 22.04 1.24
C ILE A 312 4.39 22.34 0.75
N PRO A 313 4.14 23.53 0.16
CA PRO A 313 2.89 23.79 -0.52
C PRO A 313 2.59 22.63 -1.43
N LEU A 314 1.38 22.08 -1.37
CA LEU A 314 1.09 20.84 -2.07
C LEU A 314 1.22 20.95 -3.60
N SER A 315 1.13 22.18 -4.12
CA SER A 315 1.49 22.49 -5.50
C SER A 315 2.93 22.10 -5.87
N THR A 316 3.83 22.04 -4.88
CA THR A 316 5.21 21.54 -4.99
C THR A 316 5.33 20.06 -4.64
N SER A 317 4.40 19.46 -3.87
CA SER A 317 4.48 18.04 -3.49
C SER A 317 4.23 17.07 -4.65
N LEU A 318 3.72 17.59 -5.75
CA LEU A 318 3.53 16.85 -6.98
C LEU A 318 4.31 17.51 -8.12
N ALA A 319 5.14 18.52 -7.86
CA ALA A 319 5.81 19.30 -8.89
C ALA A 319 7.10 18.66 -9.42
N PHE A 320 7.07 18.23 -10.68
CA PHE A 320 8.18 17.73 -11.51
C PHE A 320 8.80 18.85 -12.37
N LYS A 321 8.77 20.13 -11.95
CA LYS A 321 9.34 21.21 -12.78
C LYS A 321 10.86 21.37 -12.66
N ASP A 322 11.45 20.92 -11.54
CA ASP A 322 12.90 20.94 -11.30
C ASP A 322 13.34 19.58 -10.77
N GLN A 323 14.26 18.89 -11.46
CA GLN A 323 14.81 17.59 -11.06
C GLN A 323 15.41 17.60 -9.64
N GLU A 324 15.91 18.76 -9.19
CA GLU A 324 16.46 18.94 -7.84
C GLU A 324 15.40 18.99 -6.73
N LYS A 325 14.12 19.23 -7.07
CA LYS A 325 13.03 19.40 -6.09
C LYS A 325 12.03 18.24 -6.02
N ILE A 326 12.15 17.25 -6.91
CA ILE A 326 11.26 16.08 -7.03
C ILE A 326 11.10 15.33 -5.71
N GLY A 327 12.17 15.17 -4.94
CA GLY A 327 12.08 14.47 -3.68
C GLY A 327 11.80 15.36 -2.47
N GLU A 328 11.60 16.67 -2.62
CA GLU A 328 11.23 17.50 -1.47
C GLU A 328 9.84 17.10 -0.92
N ALA A 329 8.93 16.66 -1.78
CA ALA A 329 7.57 16.21 -1.45
C ALA A 329 7.49 14.92 -0.59
N PHE A 330 8.38 13.99 -0.91
CA PHE A 330 8.52 12.67 -0.29
C PHE A 330 10.02 12.40 -0.17
N PRO A 331 10.71 13.01 0.81
CA PRO A 331 12.17 12.98 0.90
C PRO A 331 12.72 11.57 1.12
N PHE A 332 11.93 10.70 1.73
CA PHE A 332 12.27 9.32 2.00
C PHE A 332 11.24 8.42 1.29
N GLY A 333 11.69 7.73 0.24
CA GLY A 333 10.89 6.85 -0.61
C GLY A 333 11.79 5.88 -1.38
N LEU A 334 11.22 5.11 -2.30
CA LEU A 334 11.93 4.08 -3.06
C LEU A 334 13.19 4.62 -3.76
N ILE A 335 14.31 3.91 -3.65
CA ILE A 335 15.61 4.31 -4.19
C ILE A 335 16.05 3.32 -5.26
N VAL A 336 16.35 3.79 -6.47
CA VAL A 336 17.01 2.96 -7.48
C VAL A 336 18.48 2.80 -7.07
N ASP A 337 18.74 1.78 -6.24
CA ASP A 337 20.03 1.55 -5.61
C ASP A 337 20.96 0.64 -6.43
N GLY A 338 20.39 -0.12 -7.37
CA GLY A 338 21.09 -1.11 -8.19
C GLY A 338 21.12 -2.52 -7.57
N VAL A 339 20.45 -2.73 -6.43
CA VAL A 339 20.44 -4.00 -5.69
C VAL A 339 19.02 -4.46 -5.40
N GLU A 340 18.29 -3.70 -4.59
CA GLU A 340 16.89 -3.97 -4.24
C GLU A 340 16.00 -3.60 -5.43
N ILE A 341 16.25 -2.42 -5.97
CA ILE A 341 15.63 -1.87 -7.17
C ILE A 341 16.75 -1.76 -8.21
N PRO A 342 16.95 -2.80 -9.05
CA PRO A 342 18.13 -2.91 -9.91
C PRO A 342 18.16 -1.84 -11.00
N VAL A 343 17.00 -1.53 -11.56
CA VAL A 343 16.79 -0.52 -12.59
C VAL A 343 15.45 0.16 -12.34
N HIS A 344 15.17 1.20 -13.11
CA HIS A 344 13.86 1.84 -13.11
C HIS A 344 12.75 0.81 -13.41
N PRO A 345 11.65 0.73 -12.63
CA PRO A 345 10.60 -0.27 -12.82
C PRO A 345 10.04 -0.31 -14.24
N LEU A 346 9.76 0.85 -14.85
CA LEU A 346 9.30 0.89 -16.25
C LEU A 346 10.31 0.22 -17.21
N GLN A 347 11.61 0.44 -17.01
CA GLN A 347 12.64 -0.20 -17.82
C GLN A 347 12.65 -1.72 -17.58
N ALA A 348 12.50 -2.18 -16.34
CA ALA A 348 12.42 -3.60 -16.03
C ALA A 348 11.23 -4.26 -16.75
N PHE A 349 10.04 -3.67 -16.68
CA PHE A 349 8.84 -4.18 -17.35
C PHE A 349 8.97 -4.15 -18.89
N LEU A 350 9.49 -3.07 -19.48
CA LEU A 350 9.70 -2.96 -20.93
C LEU A 350 10.74 -3.96 -21.45
N THR A 351 11.73 -4.33 -20.65
CA THR A 351 12.81 -5.26 -21.03
C THR A 351 12.55 -6.70 -20.59
N GLY A 352 11.40 -6.98 -19.98
CA GLY A 352 11.04 -8.31 -19.48
C GLY A 352 11.88 -8.78 -18.28
N GLN A 353 12.60 -7.89 -17.60
CA GLN A 353 13.36 -8.20 -16.37
C GLN A 353 12.45 -8.28 -15.16
N VAL A 354 11.48 -9.20 -15.22
CA VAL A 354 10.38 -9.32 -14.25
C VAL A 354 10.14 -10.77 -13.89
N ASN A 355 9.78 -11.01 -12.63
CA ASN A 355 9.28 -12.28 -12.15
C ASN A 355 7.87 -12.50 -12.73
N GLN A 356 7.78 -13.20 -13.87
CA GLN A 356 6.51 -13.48 -14.53
C GLN A 356 5.66 -14.44 -13.69
N VAL A 357 4.54 -13.95 -13.20
CA VAL A 357 3.54 -14.72 -12.44
C VAL A 357 2.12 -14.33 -12.84
N PRO A 358 1.11 -15.21 -12.67
CA PRO A 358 -0.29 -14.83 -12.76
C PRO A 358 -0.57 -13.54 -11.98
N THR A 359 -1.27 -12.60 -12.61
CA THR A 359 -1.41 -11.23 -12.10
C THR A 359 -2.85 -10.72 -12.17
N LEU A 360 -3.33 -10.12 -11.09
CA LEU A 360 -4.54 -9.30 -11.08
C LEU A 360 -4.11 -7.86 -10.83
N THR A 361 -4.51 -6.93 -11.68
CA THR A 361 -4.19 -5.51 -11.51
C THR A 361 -5.39 -4.62 -11.83
N GLY A 362 -5.43 -3.43 -11.24
CA GLY A 362 -6.49 -2.47 -11.52
C GLY A 362 -6.36 -1.21 -10.69
N ALA A 363 -7.32 -0.33 -10.89
CA ALA A 363 -7.39 0.97 -10.25
C ALA A 363 -8.84 1.35 -9.99
N ASN A 364 -9.03 2.30 -9.08
CA ASN A 364 -10.33 2.93 -8.87
C ASN A 364 -10.52 4.04 -9.90
N ARG A 365 -11.77 4.40 -10.20
CA ARG A 365 -12.06 5.42 -11.21
C ARG A 365 -11.62 6.82 -10.75
N ASP A 366 -11.86 7.15 -9.50
CA ASP A 366 -11.74 8.50 -8.95
C ASP A 366 -10.67 8.55 -7.85
N GLU A 367 -9.52 7.90 -8.09
CA GLU A 367 -8.40 7.70 -7.14
C GLU A 367 -8.10 8.96 -6.31
N LEU A 368 -7.95 10.10 -6.97
CA LEU A 368 -7.56 11.34 -6.30
C LEU A 368 -8.74 12.15 -5.75
N LEU A 369 -9.95 11.60 -5.67
CA LEU A 369 -11.14 12.31 -5.20
C LEU A 369 -10.95 12.95 -3.82
N LEU A 370 -10.58 12.15 -2.81
CA LEU A 370 -10.38 12.67 -1.45
C LEU A 370 -9.24 13.70 -1.40
N ARG A 371 -8.23 13.53 -2.26
CA ARG A 371 -7.13 14.49 -2.38
C ARG A 371 -7.61 15.82 -2.95
N ALA A 372 -8.42 15.79 -4.01
CA ALA A 372 -8.97 16.95 -4.67
C ALA A 372 -9.87 17.75 -3.73
N LEU A 373 -10.74 17.06 -2.98
CA LEU A 373 -11.63 17.70 -2.01
C LEU A 373 -10.84 18.38 -0.87
N TYR A 374 -9.79 17.74 -0.36
CA TYR A 374 -8.89 18.39 0.60
C TYR A 374 -8.22 19.63 -0.01
N GLN A 375 -7.74 19.55 -1.26
CA GLN A 375 -7.11 20.68 -1.92
C GLN A 375 -8.09 21.84 -2.11
N GLU A 376 -9.30 21.56 -2.57
CA GLU A 376 -10.35 22.56 -2.75
C GLU A 376 -10.69 23.28 -1.44
N TYR A 377 -10.77 22.52 -0.34
CA TYR A 377 -11.10 23.08 0.97
C TYR A 377 -9.99 23.97 1.55
N PHE A 378 -8.74 23.50 1.53
CA PHE A 378 -7.63 24.21 2.19
C PHE A 378 -6.85 25.17 1.27
N TYR A 379 -6.84 24.90 -0.04
CA TYR A 379 -6.02 25.59 -1.04
C TYR A 379 -6.78 25.74 -2.37
N PRO A 380 -7.95 26.39 -2.40
CA PRO A 380 -8.72 26.50 -3.64
C PRO A 380 -7.90 27.17 -4.75
N PRO A 381 -8.02 26.70 -6.01
CA PRO A 381 -7.45 27.41 -7.15
C PRO A 381 -8.12 28.78 -7.30
N THR A 382 -7.32 29.80 -7.58
CA THR A 382 -7.79 31.19 -7.71
C THR A 382 -8.13 31.57 -9.16
N SER A 383 -7.66 30.80 -10.13
CA SER A 383 -7.93 30.97 -11.57
C SER A 383 -7.57 29.70 -12.36
N THR A 384 -7.98 29.63 -13.63
CA THR A 384 -7.51 28.59 -14.57
C THR A 384 -6.01 28.59 -14.72
N GLU A 385 -5.37 29.75 -14.76
CA GLU A 385 -3.91 29.84 -14.84
C GLU A 385 -3.25 29.32 -13.57
N ASP A 386 -3.81 29.61 -12.39
CA ASP A 386 -3.32 29.07 -11.11
C ASP A 386 -3.49 27.54 -11.06
N TYR A 387 -4.66 27.01 -11.46
CA TYR A 387 -4.87 25.57 -11.59
C TYR A 387 -3.87 24.92 -12.55
N LEU A 388 -3.77 25.45 -13.77
CA LEU A 388 -2.83 24.96 -14.77
C LEU A 388 -1.41 25.03 -14.21
N THR A 389 -0.99 26.14 -13.61
CA THR A 389 0.34 26.29 -12.98
C THR A 389 0.58 25.33 -11.82
N ARG A 390 -0.46 24.87 -11.12
CA ARG A 390 -0.34 23.84 -10.07
C ARG A 390 -0.22 22.43 -10.65
N ILE A 391 -0.84 22.16 -11.80
CA ILE A 391 -0.75 20.85 -12.47
C ILE A 391 0.42 20.76 -13.48
N LEU A 392 0.93 21.90 -13.97
CA LEU A 392 2.01 22.03 -14.95
C LEU A 392 3.34 21.41 -14.51
N PRO A 393 3.74 21.57 -13.24
CA PRO A 393 4.87 20.85 -12.72
C PRO A 393 4.59 19.35 -12.68
N ILE A 394 3.34 18.92 -12.53
CA ILE A 394 3.03 17.53 -12.25
C ILE A 394 3.16 16.70 -13.55
N ALA A 395 4.24 15.93 -13.62
CA ALA A 395 4.46 14.73 -14.41
C ALA A 395 4.98 14.89 -15.85
N GLY A 396 5.83 15.89 -16.12
CA GLY A 396 6.34 16.06 -17.49
C GLY A 396 5.22 16.32 -18.52
N TYR A 397 3.98 16.52 -18.06
CA TYR A 397 2.81 16.89 -18.83
C TYR A 397 2.76 18.39 -19.10
N ASN A 398 3.91 19.03 -19.34
CA ASN A 398 3.93 20.33 -20.02
C ASN A 398 3.59 20.17 -21.51
N ASN A 399 2.62 19.29 -21.79
CA ASN A 399 2.11 18.94 -23.10
C ASN A 399 0.81 19.73 -23.31
N HIS A 400 0.73 20.41 -24.45
CA HIS A 400 -0.41 21.26 -24.78
C HIS A 400 -1.74 20.48 -24.84
N ASP A 401 -1.70 19.25 -25.33
CA ASP A 401 -2.90 18.42 -25.52
C ASP A 401 -3.45 17.96 -24.18
N ILE A 402 -2.59 17.53 -23.25
CA ILE A 402 -3.00 17.18 -21.87
C ILE A 402 -3.63 18.38 -21.17
N LYS A 403 -3.06 19.58 -21.29
CA LYS A 403 -3.67 20.79 -20.70
C LYS A 403 -5.04 21.10 -21.28
N THR A 404 -5.23 20.85 -22.57
CA THR A 404 -6.48 21.12 -23.28
C THR A 404 -7.56 20.10 -22.88
N LEU A 405 -7.20 18.82 -22.82
CA LEU A 405 -8.10 17.72 -22.44
C LEU A 405 -8.57 17.81 -20.99
N TYR A 406 -7.68 18.24 -20.08
CA TYR A 406 -7.98 18.37 -18.65
C TYR A 406 -8.13 19.83 -18.20
N ALA A 407 -8.51 20.72 -19.12
CA ALA A 407 -8.86 22.08 -18.78
C ALA A 407 -10.18 22.09 -17.97
N PRO A 408 -10.32 22.93 -16.92
CA PRO A 408 -11.56 23.03 -16.14
C PRO A 408 -12.81 23.32 -16.98
N SER A 409 -12.66 23.98 -18.14
CA SER A 409 -13.76 24.22 -19.09
C SER A 409 -14.40 22.94 -19.64
N GLN A 410 -13.65 21.82 -19.72
CA GLN A 410 -14.17 20.50 -20.08
C GLN A 410 -15.02 19.88 -18.97
N PHE A 411 -14.96 20.44 -17.75
CA PHE A 411 -15.61 19.95 -16.54
C PHE A 411 -16.53 21.03 -15.94
N ASN A 412 -17.23 21.80 -16.78
CA ASN A 412 -18.14 22.87 -16.34
C ASN A 412 -17.50 23.93 -15.44
N GLY A 413 -16.19 24.16 -15.58
CA GLY A 413 -15.42 25.07 -14.74
C GLY A 413 -15.01 24.48 -13.39
N ASN A 414 -15.26 23.19 -13.13
CA ASN A 414 -14.91 22.54 -11.88
C ASN A 414 -13.46 22.06 -11.88
N TYR A 415 -12.62 22.74 -11.09
CA TYR A 415 -11.21 22.42 -10.94
C TYR A 415 -10.94 21.05 -10.31
N SER A 416 -11.73 20.65 -9.32
CA SER A 416 -11.56 19.38 -8.62
C SER A 416 -11.89 18.21 -9.53
N GLN A 417 -12.93 18.32 -10.36
CA GLN A 417 -13.26 17.32 -11.39
C GLN A 417 -12.15 17.17 -12.42
N ALA A 418 -11.61 18.29 -12.92
CA ALA A 418 -10.47 18.27 -13.83
C ALA A 418 -9.23 17.64 -13.18
N PHE A 419 -8.98 17.95 -11.91
CA PHE A 419 -7.88 17.39 -11.12
C PHE A 419 -8.02 15.86 -10.98
N VAL A 420 -9.18 15.37 -10.54
CA VAL A 420 -9.40 13.92 -10.35
C VAL A 420 -9.29 13.19 -11.67
N ALA A 421 -9.87 13.70 -12.75
CA ALA A 421 -9.75 13.07 -14.07
C ALA A 421 -8.29 12.94 -14.50
N LEU A 422 -7.53 14.04 -14.45
CA LEU A 422 -6.12 14.05 -14.86
C LEU A 422 -5.26 13.11 -14.01
N PHE A 423 -5.35 13.20 -12.68
CA PHE A 423 -4.43 12.46 -11.81
C PHE A 423 -4.83 11.01 -11.60
N SER A 424 -6.13 10.70 -11.58
CA SER A 424 -6.56 9.30 -11.50
C SER A 424 -6.16 8.55 -12.77
N GLU A 425 -6.35 9.16 -13.95
CA GLU A 425 -5.90 8.59 -15.22
C GLU A 425 -4.37 8.54 -15.33
N GLY A 426 -3.71 9.68 -15.15
CA GLY A 426 -2.28 9.84 -15.41
C GLY A 426 -1.36 9.11 -14.43
N ILE A 427 -1.81 8.86 -13.20
CA ILE A 427 -1.00 8.17 -12.18
C ILE A 427 -1.44 6.72 -12.06
N PHE A 428 -2.73 6.42 -11.92
CA PHE A 428 -3.19 5.11 -11.46
C PHE A 428 -3.82 4.27 -12.57
N VAL A 429 -4.87 4.76 -13.21
CA VAL A 429 -5.72 3.99 -14.13
C VAL A 429 -4.94 3.59 -15.38
N CYS A 430 -4.26 4.51 -16.06
CA CYS A 430 -3.49 4.17 -17.24
C CYS A 430 -2.26 3.32 -16.89
N SER A 431 -1.67 3.52 -15.70
CA SER A 431 -0.59 2.66 -15.19
C SER A 431 -1.05 1.22 -15.00
N ALA A 432 -2.23 1.00 -14.40
CA ALA A 432 -2.78 -0.34 -14.21
C ALA A 432 -2.97 -1.10 -15.54
N ARG A 433 -3.42 -0.41 -16.60
CA ARG A 433 -3.51 -0.99 -17.96
C ARG A 433 -2.13 -1.35 -18.53
N ARG A 434 -1.14 -0.47 -18.42
CA ARG A 434 0.24 -0.78 -18.86
C ARG A 434 0.80 -1.98 -18.12
N MET A 435 0.58 -2.04 -16.81
CA MET A 435 0.97 -3.18 -15.98
C MET A 435 0.32 -4.48 -16.45
N ALA A 436 -0.98 -4.44 -16.79
CA ALA A 436 -1.64 -5.61 -17.34
C ALA A 436 -0.99 -6.04 -18.67
N GLY A 437 -0.61 -5.09 -19.53
CA GLY A 437 0.10 -5.34 -20.80
C GLY A 437 1.45 -6.04 -20.61
N TYR A 438 2.25 -5.61 -19.64
CA TYR A 438 3.59 -6.18 -19.38
C TYR A 438 3.57 -7.59 -18.80
N MET A 439 2.47 -8.01 -18.19
CA MET A 439 2.34 -9.30 -17.51
C MET A 439 1.60 -10.36 -18.34
N THR A 440 1.31 -10.08 -19.63
CA THR A 440 0.50 -10.96 -20.49
C THR A 440 1.15 -12.31 -20.84
N GLU A 441 2.43 -12.54 -20.52
CA GLU A 441 3.07 -13.86 -20.60
C GLU A 441 2.48 -14.87 -19.60
N GLN A 442 1.77 -14.38 -18.58
CA GLN A 442 1.05 -15.17 -17.59
C GLN A 442 -0.44 -14.78 -17.57
N PRO A 443 -1.33 -15.62 -17.00
CA PRO A 443 -2.73 -15.26 -16.78
C PRO A 443 -2.85 -13.91 -16.07
N THR A 444 -3.33 -12.90 -16.80
CA THR A 444 -3.42 -11.52 -16.31
C THR A 444 -4.84 -10.99 -16.41
N TYR A 445 -5.30 -10.26 -15.40
CA TYR A 445 -6.68 -9.78 -15.30
C TYR A 445 -6.69 -8.30 -14.90
N LEU A 446 -7.39 -7.47 -15.69
CA LEU A 446 -7.50 -6.02 -15.48
C LEU A 446 -8.90 -5.64 -14.99
N TYR A 447 -8.97 -4.83 -13.93
CA TYR A 447 -10.22 -4.25 -13.44
C TYR A 447 -10.20 -2.73 -13.33
N THR A 448 -11.39 -2.16 -13.32
CA THR A 448 -11.66 -0.80 -12.86
C THR A 448 -12.80 -0.81 -11.86
N PHE A 449 -12.57 -0.31 -10.65
CA PHE A 449 -13.61 -0.16 -9.64
C PHE A 449 -14.27 1.21 -9.75
N THR A 450 -15.60 1.22 -9.88
CA THR A 450 -16.38 2.45 -10.17
C THR A 450 -17.50 2.71 -9.16
N HIS A 451 -17.66 1.83 -8.18
CA HIS A 451 -18.67 2.01 -7.15
C HIS A 451 -18.21 3.04 -6.12
N ALA A 452 -19.06 4.02 -5.83
CA ALA A 452 -18.84 4.97 -4.75
C ALA A 452 -19.41 4.40 -3.44
N PRO A 453 -18.59 4.13 -2.41
CA PRO A 453 -19.09 3.56 -1.15
C PRO A 453 -20.04 4.54 -0.46
N GLU A 454 -21.34 4.24 -0.44
CA GLU A 454 -22.38 5.20 -0.04
C GLU A 454 -22.24 5.59 1.45
N SER A 455 -21.87 4.63 2.29
CA SER A 455 -21.74 4.82 3.74
C SER A 455 -20.64 5.79 4.14
N PHE A 456 -19.54 5.83 3.39
CA PHE A 456 -18.49 6.82 3.60
C PHE A 456 -19.04 8.24 3.42
N PHE A 457 -19.75 8.50 2.32
CA PHE A 457 -20.30 9.82 2.03
C PHE A 457 -21.44 10.22 2.98
N LEU A 458 -22.23 9.27 3.49
CA LEU A 458 -23.26 9.57 4.51
C LEU A 458 -22.68 10.10 5.83
N THR A 459 -21.47 9.65 6.21
CA THR A 459 -20.80 10.14 7.43
C THR A 459 -20.01 11.43 7.22
N GLN A 460 -19.87 11.87 5.97
CA GLN A 460 -19.10 13.04 5.58
C GLN A 460 -19.96 13.97 4.70
N PRO A 461 -20.96 14.68 5.28
CA PRO A 461 -21.97 15.40 4.50
C PRO A 461 -21.41 16.49 3.58
N ALA A 462 -20.23 17.05 3.88
CA ALA A 462 -19.52 17.98 3.00
C ALA A 462 -19.00 17.30 1.70
N LEU A 463 -18.82 15.97 1.70
CA LEU A 463 -18.32 15.17 0.57
C LEU A 463 -19.46 14.55 -0.26
N ILE A 464 -20.73 14.64 0.19
CA ILE A 464 -21.91 14.09 -0.51
C ILE A 464 -22.10 14.71 -1.91
N MET A 465 -21.60 15.92 -2.13
CA MET A 465 -21.81 16.64 -3.40
C MET A 465 -21.12 15.98 -4.60
N TRP A 466 -20.14 15.08 -4.36
CA TRP A 466 -19.45 14.37 -5.43
C TRP A 466 -18.99 12.97 -4.97
N PRO A 467 -19.91 11.99 -4.94
CA PRO A 467 -19.56 10.62 -4.62
C PRO A 467 -18.78 9.99 -5.78
N GLY A 468 -17.70 9.28 -5.47
CA GLY A 468 -16.88 8.58 -6.46
C GLY A 468 -16.09 7.43 -5.85
N ALA A 469 -15.52 6.60 -6.71
CA ALA A 469 -14.67 5.47 -6.33
C ALA A 469 -13.28 5.98 -6.00
N TYR A 470 -13.10 6.47 -4.77
CA TYR A 470 -11.85 7.05 -4.30
C TYR A 470 -10.75 6.01 -4.06
N HIS A 471 -9.50 6.44 -3.90
CA HIS A 471 -8.36 5.57 -3.63
C HIS A 471 -8.55 4.66 -2.41
N GLY A 472 -8.42 3.34 -2.60
CA GLY A 472 -8.64 2.32 -1.58
C GLY A 472 -10.11 1.98 -1.28
N ALA A 473 -11.08 2.54 -2.02
CA ALA A 473 -12.51 2.30 -1.81
C ALA A 473 -12.91 0.82 -1.90
N GLU A 474 -12.21 0.02 -2.70
CA GLU A 474 -12.51 -1.40 -2.90
C GLU A 474 -12.01 -2.29 -1.75
N ILE A 475 -11.05 -1.81 -0.94
CA ILE A 475 -10.50 -2.54 0.22
C ILE A 475 -11.64 -2.92 1.18
N PHE A 476 -12.58 -2.01 1.39
CA PHE A 476 -13.74 -2.24 2.25
C PHE A 476 -14.57 -3.43 1.76
N SER A 477 -14.84 -3.49 0.46
CA SER A 477 -15.56 -4.62 -0.15
C SER A 477 -14.83 -5.96 0.02
N LEU A 478 -13.49 -5.97 0.05
CA LEU A 478 -12.69 -7.19 0.24
C LEU A 478 -12.70 -7.67 1.70
N PHE A 479 -12.29 -6.82 2.63
CA PHE A 479 -12.12 -7.18 4.04
C PHE A 479 -13.44 -7.18 4.82
N GLN A 480 -14.44 -6.41 4.38
CA GLN A 480 -15.74 -6.21 5.06
C GLN A 480 -15.61 -6.00 6.57
N THR A 481 -14.67 -5.15 6.96
CA THR A 481 -14.44 -4.73 8.33
C THR A 481 -15.33 -3.53 8.63
N VAL A 482 -16.14 -3.62 9.68
CA VAL A 482 -16.96 -2.50 10.17
C VAL A 482 -16.11 -1.76 11.19
N ALA A 483 -15.59 -0.58 10.83
CA ALA A 483 -14.71 0.19 11.69
C ALA A 483 -14.95 1.70 11.56
N ALA A 484 -14.66 2.42 12.64
CA ALA A 484 -14.36 3.84 12.59
C ALA A 484 -12.93 3.99 12.02
N THR A 485 -12.81 4.56 10.84
CA THR A 485 -11.51 4.85 10.21
C THR A 485 -11.23 6.35 10.26
N PHE A 486 -10.02 6.77 9.89
CA PHE A 486 -9.72 8.18 9.61
C PHE A 486 -10.75 8.83 8.66
N TYR A 487 -11.38 8.01 7.81
CA TYR A 487 -12.37 8.39 6.83
C TYR A 487 -13.83 8.37 7.37
N GLY A 488 -14.07 7.81 8.55
CA GLY A 488 -15.40 7.74 9.19
C GLY A 488 -15.87 6.30 9.48
N ASN A 489 -17.09 6.15 9.98
CA ASN A 489 -17.69 4.84 10.22
C ASN A 489 -18.16 4.23 8.89
N MET A 490 -17.59 3.08 8.50
CA MET A 490 -18.08 2.36 7.33
C MET A 490 -19.03 1.24 7.72
N ILE A 491 -20.27 1.40 7.30
CA ILE A 491 -21.35 0.41 7.45
C ILE A 491 -21.73 -0.01 6.03
N PHE A 492 -21.58 -1.28 5.68
CA PHE A 492 -22.01 -1.75 4.35
C PHE A 492 -23.52 -1.61 4.22
N ASN A 493 -23.96 -0.92 3.17
CA ASN A 493 -25.37 -0.94 2.80
C ASN A 493 -25.74 -2.35 2.29
N ALA A 494 -26.98 -2.79 2.49
CA ALA A 494 -27.44 -4.12 2.05
C ALA A 494 -27.22 -4.32 0.54
N ASP A 495 -27.35 -3.25 -0.24
CA ASP A 495 -27.16 -3.24 -1.70
C ASP A 495 -25.69 -3.38 -2.13
N GLU A 496 -24.73 -3.17 -1.22
CA GLU A 496 -23.28 -3.30 -1.49
C GLU A 496 -22.76 -4.72 -1.22
N ILE A 497 -23.51 -5.53 -0.45
CA ILE A 497 -23.12 -6.90 -0.08
C ILE A 497 -22.90 -7.80 -1.32
N PRO A 498 -23.76 -7.79 -2.37
CA PRO A 498 -23.52 -8.60 -3.57
C PRO A 498 -22.25 -8.22 -4.33
N LEU A 499 -21.95 -6.92 -4.43
CA LEU A 499 -20.71 -6.42 -5.03
C LEU A 499 -19.50 -6.89 -4.20
N ALA A 500 -19.54 -6.67 -2.89
CA ALA A 500 -18.46 -7.06 -1.99
C ALA A 500 -18.21 -8.58 -2.01
N THR A 501 -19.28 -9.38 -2.05
CA THR A 501 -19.19 -10.84 -2.20
C THR A 501 -18.56 -11.23 -3.53
N SER A 502 -18.97 -10.61 -4.64
CA SER A 502 -18.42 -10.91 -5.97
C SER A 502 -16.93 -10.55 -6.05
N LEU A 503 -16.57 -9.35 -5.55
CA LEU A 503 -15.20 -8.88 -5.47
C LEU A 503 -14.33 -9.86 -4.68
N ARG A 504 -14.76 -10.21 -3.46
CA ARG A 504 -14.06 -11.18 -2.62
C ARG A 504 -13.87 -12.52 -3.31
N ARG A 505 -14.87 -13.03 -4.04
CA ARG A 505 -14.76 -14.31 -4.76
C ARG A 505 -13.71 -14.26 -5.85
N TYR A 506 -13.70 -13.22 -6.69
CA TYR A 506 -12.67 -13.08 -7.73
C TYR A 506 -11.26 -13.07 -7.14
N TRP A 507 -11.03 -12.30 -6.05
CA TRP A 507 -9.73 -12.25 -5.39
C TRP A 507 -9.38 -13.57 -4.72
N THR A 508 -10.33 -14.21 -4.03
CA THR A 508 -10.10 -15.52 -3.39
C THR A 508 -9.73 -16.57 -4.44
N ASN A 509 -10.42 -16.59 -5.57
CA ASN A 509 -10.11 -17.47 -6.69
C ASN A 509 -8.72 -17.19 -7.28
N MET A 510 -8.35 -15.91 -7.42
CA MET A 510 -6.99 -15.56 -7.82
C MET A 510 -5.96 -16.09 -6.83
N ILE A 511 -6.21 -15.95 -5.52
CA ILE A 511 -5.33 -16.44 -4.45
C ILE A 511 -5.23 -17.97 -4.45
N THR A 512 -6.33 -18.69 -4.68
CA THR A 512 -6.37 -20.14 -4.47
C THR A 512 -6.21 -20.98 -5.74
N LYS A 513 -6.34 -20.36 -6.91
CA LYS A 513 -6.40 -21.01 -8.23
C LYS A 513 -5.63 -20.27 -9.33
N ASN A 514 -5.03 -19.11 -9.06
CA ASN A 514 -4.35 -18.25 -10.05
C ASN A 514 -5.25 -17.81 -11.22
N GLN A 515 -6.57 -17.83 -11.01
CA GLN A 515 -7.56 -17.39 -11.99
C GLN A 515 -8.86 -17.02 -11.28
N PRO A 516 -9.57 -15.96 -11.69
CA PRO A 516 -10.69 -15.40 -10.93
C PRO A 516 -12.03 -16.11 -11.20
N ASN A 517 -12.13 -16.99 -12.20
CA ASN A 517 -13.39 -17.42 -12.82
C ASN A 517 -14.05 -18.70 -12.28
N ASP A 518 -13.89 -19.03 -11.01
CA ASP A 518 -14.53 -20.22 -10.43
C ASP A 518 -15.78 -19.89 -9.61
N ASN A 519 -16.91 -20.56 -9.91
CA ASN A 519 -18.19 -20.38 -9.22
C ASN A 519 -18.66 -18.92 -9.10
N ILE A 520 -18.45 -18.17 -10.18
CA ILE A 520 -18.78 -16.75 -10.33
C ILE A 520 -20.01 -16.56 -11.23
N SER A 521 -20.74 -15.46 -11.03
CA SER A 521 -21.92 -15.11 -11.84
C SER A 521 -21.56 -14.44 -13.17
N PHE A 522 -20.36 -13.88 -13.30
CA PHE A 522 -19.96 -13.07 -14.45
C PHE A 522 -18.49 -13.29 -14.81
N THR A 523 -18.21 -13.94 -15.95
CA THR A 523 -16.84 -14.32 -16.35
C THR A 523 -15.95 -13.11 -16.62
N TRP A 524 -14.81 -13.04 -15.93
CA TRP A 524 -13.76 -12.05 -16.14
C TRP A 524 -12.78 -12.53 -17.21
N PRO A 525 -12.74 -11.92 -18.41
CA PRO A 525 -11.81 -12.31 -19.45
C PRO A 525 -10.36 -12.05 -19.02
N GLN A 526 -9.44 -12.93 -19.43
CA GLN A 526 -8.01 -12.65 -19.35
C GLN A 526 -7.70 -11.42 -20.22
N TYR A 527 -6.86 -10.53 -19.70
CA TYR A 527 -6.39 -9.34 -20.38
C TYR A 527 -5.50 -9.73 -21.57
N SER A 528 -5.67 -9.00 -22.67
CA SER A 528 -4.83 -9.06 -23.86
C SER A 528 -4.81 -7.69 -24.47
N SER A 529 -3.63 -7.17 -24.81
CA SER A 529 -3.45 -5.86 -25.44
C SER A 529 -4.22 -5.74 -26.78
N THR A 530 -4.54 -6.85 -27.44
CA THR A 530 -5.35 -6.85 -28.68
C THR A 530 -6.83 -6.56 -28.43
N THR A 531 -7.39 -7.09 -27.34
CA THR A 531 -8.83 -6.89 -27.02
C THR A 531 -9.06 -5.75 -26.05
N ASP A 532 -8.03 -5.42 -25.25
CA ASP A 532 -7.99 -4.35 -24.27
C ASP A 532 -9.24 -4.28 -23.37
N ARG A 533 -9.71 -5.45 -22.94
CA ARG A 533 -10.94 -5.56 -22.13
C ARG A 533 -10.66 -5.37 -20.65
N VAL A 534 -11.57 -4.66 -19.98
CA VAL A 534 -11.53 -4.43 -18.55
C VAL A 534 -12.83 -4.85 -17.87
N LEU A 535 -12.71 -5.46 -16.70
CA LEU A 535 -13.85 -5.73 -15.82
C LEU A 535 -14.20 -4.46 -15.05
N VAL A 536 -15.41 -3.95 -15.26
CA VAL A 536 -15.92 -2.80 -14.51
C VAL A 536 -16.69 -3.31 -13.30
N LEU A 537 -16.14 -3.03 -12.12
CA LEU A 537 -16.71 -3.44 -10.84
C LEU A 537 -17.60 -2.32 -10.30
N ASN A 538 -18.90 -2.61 -10.27
CA ASN A 538 -19.96 -1.79 -9.72
C ASN A 538 -21.09 -2.72 -9.23
N LYS A 539 -22.18 -2.21 -8.64
CA LYS A 539 -23.37 -3.00 -8.28
C LYS A 539 -23.84 -3.92 -9.43
N LYS A 540 -23.68 -3.46 -10.67
CA LYS A 540 -23.77 -4.30 -11.88
C LYS A 540 -22.39 -4.39 -12.54
N THR A 541 -21.81 -5.58 -12.51
CA THR A 541 -20.54 -5.87 -13.20
C THR A 541 -20.73 -5.90 -14.71
N THR A 542 -19.81 -5.30 -15.46
CA THR A 542 -19.79 -5.29 -16.93
C THR A 542 -18.38 -5.49 -17.46
N ILE A 543 -18.26 -5.80 -18.76
CA ILE A 543 -17.00 -5.74 -19.51
C ILE A 543 -17.15 -4.68 -20.58
N THR A 544 -16.11 -3.88 -20.75
CA THR A 544 -16.01 -2.89 -21.82
C THR A 544 -14.58 -2.86 -22.37
N SER A 545 -14.39 -2.12 -23.45
CA SER A 545 -13.06 -1.75 -23.93
C SER A 545 -12.47 -0.69 -23.00
N PHE A 546 -11.23 -0.88 -22.57
CA PHE A 546 -10.56 0.05 -21.66
C PHE A 546 -10.43 1.43 -22.32
N ILE A 547 -10.05 1.50 -23.60
CA ILE A 547 -9.90 2.77 -24.32
C ILE A 547 -11.24 3.47 -24.57
N GLU A 548 -12.36 2.74 -24.66
CA GLU A 548 -13.69 3.37 -24.71
C GLU A 548 -14.02 4.08 -23.39
N MET A 549 -13.59 3.51 -22.27
CA MET A 549 -13.80 4.08 -20.94
C MET A 549 -12.80 5.20 -20.62
N TYR A 550 -11.56 5.08 -21.09
CA TYR A 550 -10.45 6.00 -20.81
C TYR A 550 -9.70 6.38 -22.10
N PRO A 551 -10.31 7.20 -22.98
CA PRO A 551 -9.79 7.47 -24.33
C PRO A 551 -8.45 8.21 -24.37
N ASN A 552 -8.04 8.83 -23.26
CA ASN A 552 -6.81 9.61 -23.19
C ASN A 552 -5.60 8.78 -22.76
N CYS A 553 -5.77 7.51 -22.36
CA CYS A 553 -4.68 6.73 -21.78
C CYS A 553 -3.52 6.43 -22.74
N ASP A 554 -3.77 6.34 -24.05
CA ASP A 554 -2.69 6.17 -25.04
C ASP A 554 -1.83 7.44 -25.12
N LEU A 555 -2.46 8.62 -25.22
CA LEU A 555 -1.75 9.91 -25.20
C LEU A 555 -0.96 10.11 -23.90
N ILE A 556 -1.58 9.82 -22.75
CA ILE A 556 -0.92 9.88 -21.45
C ILE A 556 0.31 8.98 -21.43
N SER A 557 0.16 7.75 -21.90
CA SER A 557 1.26 6.77 -21.94
C SER A 557 2.39 7.24 -22.85
N ASP A 558 2.08 7.80 -24.01
CA ASP A 558 3.08 8.34 -24.95
C ASP A 558 3.86 9.52 -24.38
N VAL A 559 3.16 10.45 -23.71
CA VAL A 559 3.82 11.59 -23.05
C VAL A 559 4.72 11.08 -21.93
N GLN A 560 4.24 10.14 -21.13
CA GLN A 560 5.04 9.48 -20.09
C GLN A 560 6.27 8.80 -20.68
N ALA A 561 6.11 7.98 -21.72
CA ALA A 561 7.23 7.27 -22.35
C ALA A 561 8.29 8.22 -22.89
N LYS A 562 7.91 9.37 -23.48
CA LYS A 562 8.87 10.39 -23.95
C LYS A 562 9.63 11.03 -22.80
N VAL A 563 8.90 11.47 -21.76
CA VAL A 563 9.51 12.05 -20.55
C VAL A 563 10.47 11.06 -19.90
N TYR A 564 10.09 9.78 -19.86
CA TYR A 564 10.91 8.72 -19.28
C TYR A 564 12.06 8.30 -20.18
N GLY A 565 11.88 8.27 -21.50
CA GLY A 565 12.93 7.97 -22.45
C GLY A 565 14.04 9.01 -22.45
N GLU A 566 13.67 10.29 -22.39
CA GLU A 566 14.60 11.40 -22.16
C GLU A 566 15.32 11.28 -20.81
N TYR A 567 14.59 10.92 -19.75
CA TYR A 567 15.16 10.72 -18.41
C TYR A 567 16.12 9.53 -18.31
N LEU A 568 15.78 8.40 -18.95
CA LEU A 568 16.52 7.15 -18.88
C LEU A 568 17.61 7.04 -19.96
N GLY A 569 17.66 7.97 -20.91
CA GLY A 569 18.64 7.96 -22.01
C GLY A 569 18.37 6.92 -23.09
N PHE A 570 17.11 6.51 -23.29
CA PHE A 570 16.70 5.56 -24.33
C PHE A 570 15.46 6.05 -25.09
N ASN A 571 15.41 5.87 -26.41
CA ASN A 571 14.21 6.14 -27.22
C ASN A 571 13.17 5.02 -26.97
N ALA A 572 12.25 5.24 -26.04
CA ALA A 572 11.10 4.35 -25.82
C ALA A 572 9.85 4.93 -26.52
N THR A 573 9.25 4.15 -27.41
CA THR A 573 7.88 4.37 -27.90
C THR A 573 6.98 3.30 -27.30
N CYS A 574 5.90 3.69 -26.63
CA CYS A 574 4.83 2.76 -26.28
C CYS A 574 4.07 2.43 -27.58
N THR A 575 4.08 1.16 -28.00
CA THR A 575 3.24 0.67 -29.11
C THR A 575 2.35 -0.46 -28.62
#